data_AF-A0A929F7W1-F1
#
_entry.id   AF-A0A929F7W1-F1
#
_cell.length_a   1.000
_cell.length_b   1.000
_cell.length_c   1.000
_cell.angle_alpha   90.00
_cell.angle_beta   90.00
_cell.angle_gamma   90.00
#
_symmetry.space_group_name_H-M   'P 1'
#
loop_
_entity.id
_entity.type
_entity.pdbx_description
1 polymer ?
#
loop_
_entity_poly.entity_id
_entity_poly.type
_entity_poly.pdbx_seq_one_letter_code
_entity_poly.pdbx_strand_id
1 'polypeptide(L)' 'MAYKGTQTRQSIIEKSLQLFSVKGYFNTSISDILEATDLTKGGLYGHFRSKEDIWYAVYEEAVIIWKDIVFKDMRAIS' A
#
# COMPACT_ATOMS: atom_id res chain seq x y z
N MET A 1 -6.27 7.62 -19.16
CA MET A 1 -6.32 8.58 -18.02
C MET A 1 -6.62 7.78 -16.77
N ALA A 2 -5.69 7.70 -15.80
CA ALA A 2 -5.97 7.04 -14.53
C ALA A 2 -6.95 7.91 -13.73
N TYR A 3 -8.09 7.35 -13.33
CA TYR A 3 -9.11 8.06 -12.57
C TYR A 3 -8.51 8.55 -11.23
N LYS A 4 -8.88 9.76 -10.77
CA LYS A 4 -8.36 10.36 -9.53
C LYS A 4 -8.41 9.38 -8.34
N GLY A 5 -9.47 8.58 -8.22
CA GLY A 5 -9.61 7.58 -7.16
C GLY A 5 -8.59 6.44 -7.21
N THR A 6 -8.10 6.02 -8.39
CA THR A 6 -7.05 4.99 -8.47
C THR A 6 -5.71 5.54 -8.00
N GLN A 7 -5.42 6.82 -8.30
CA GLN A 7 -4.22 7.51 -7.82
C GLN A 7 -4.23 7.69 -6.30
N THR A 8 -5.38 8.08 -5.72
CA THR A 8 -5.53 8.17 -4.26
C THR A 8 -5.34 6.80 -3.59
N ARG A 9 -5.95 5.75 -4.13
CA ARG A 9 -5.79 4.40 -3.57
C ARG A 9 -4.32 3.95 -3.59
N GLN A 10 -3.60 4.21 -4.69
CA GLN A 10 -2.18 3.85 -4.78
C GLN A 10 -1.33 4.63 -3.78
N SER A 11 -1.57 5.94 -3.63
CA SER A 11 -0.87 6.77 -2.62
C SER A 11 -1.04 6.23 -1.19
N ILE A 12 -2.24 5.76 -0.83
CA ILE A 12 -2.47 5.12 0.48
C ILE A 12 -1.59 3.88 0.65
N ILE A 13 -1.50 3.03 -0.38
CA ILE A 13 -0.69 1.81 -0.36
C ILE A 13 0.79 2.15 -0.19
N GLU A 14 1.32 3.05 -1.01
CA GLU A 14 2.72 3.44 -0.99
C GLU A 14 3.15 4.03 0.37
N LYS A 15 2.34 4.95 0.92
CA LYS A 15 2.62 5.56 2.23
C LYS A 15 2.49 4.56 3.37
N SER A 16 1.51 3.66 3.29
CA SER A 16 1.34 2.60 4.30
C SER A 16 2.48 1.59 4.25
N LEU A 17 2.97 1.22 3.07
CA LEU A 17 4.15 0.36 2.91
C LEU A 17 5.37 0.99 3.59
N GLN A 18 5.62 2.28 3.38
CA GLN A 18 6.70 3.01 4.05
C GLN A 18 6.55 2.99 5.57
N LEU A 19 5.36 3.34 6.09
CA LEU A 19 5.10 3.36 7.52
C LEU A 19 5.23 1.97 8.16
N PHE A 20 4.69 0.92 7.54
CA PHE A 20 4.82 -0.44 8.05
C PHE A 20 6.27 -0.94 8.01
N SER A 21 7.06 -0.53 7.02
CA SER A 21 8.48 -0.90 6.91
C SER A 21 9.34 -0.24 8.00
N VAL A 22 8.97 0.97 8.44
CA VAL A 22 9.75 1.73 9.44
C VAL A 22 9.25 1.51 10.87
N LYS A 23 7.93 1.57 11.10
CA LYS A 23 7.33 1.50 12.44
C LYS A 23 6.85 0.08 12.80
N GLY A 24 6.64 -0.79 11.81
CA GLY A 24 5.92 -2.05 11.97
C GLY A 24 4.40 -1.87 11.97
N TYR A 25 3.67 -2.91 11.56
CA TYR A 25 2.20 -2.87 11.41
C TYR A 25 1.45 -2.46 12.69
N PHE A 26 1.82 -3.02 13.84
CA PHE A 26 1.12 -2.78 15.10
C PHE A 26 1.33 -1.36 15.64
N ASN A 27 2.46 -0.72 15.34
CA ASN A 27 2.77 0.66 15.77
C ASN A 27 2.32 1.74 14.77
N THR A 28 1.72 1.33 13.65
CA THR A 28 1.14 2.26 12.67
C THR A 28 -0.37 2.33 12.89
N SER A 29 -0.86 3.54 13.15
CA SER A 29 -2.27 3.85 13.31
C SER A 29 -2.90 4.35 12.00
N ILE A 30 -4.23 4.36 11.92
CA ILE A 30 -4.93 5.03 10.81
C ILE A 30 -4.61 6.52 10.75
N SER A 31 -4.40 7.17 11.91
CA SER A 31 -4.02 8.59 11.97
C SER A 31 -2.66 8.84 11.32
N ASP A 32 -1.66 7.99 11.56
CA ASP A 32 -0.35 8.09 10.90
C ASP A 32 -0.50 8.02 9.37
N ILE A 33 -1.37 7.14 8.86
CA ILE A 33 -1.61 6.97 7.43
C ILE A 33 -2.32 8.20 6.84
N LEU A 34 -3.30 8.75 7.56
CA LEU A 34 -4.00 9.97 7.14
C LEU A 34 -3.05 11.16 7.04
N GLU A 35 -2.18 11.33 8.04
CA GLU A 35 -1.15 12.39 8.04
C GLU A 35 -0.16 12.21 6.87
N ALA A 36 0.32 10.98 6.64
CA ALA A 36 1.28 10.70 5.57
C ALA A 36 0.70 10.85 4.14
N THR A 37 -0.62 10.78 4.00
CA THR A 37 -1.34 10.85 2.71
C THR A 37 -2.02 12.19 2.45
N ASP A 38 -2.07 13.08 3.45
CA ASP A 38 -2.86 14.33 3.42
C ASP A 38 -4.34 14.10 3.07
N LEU A 39 -4.90 12.98 3.56
CA LEU A 39 -6.28 12.61 3.33
C LEU A 39 -7.15 12.89 4.54
N THR A 40 -8.42 13.19 4.26
CA THR A 40 -9.44 13.14 5.30
C THR A 40 -9.78 11.70 5.65
N LYS A 41 -10.33 11.49 6.85
CA LYS A 41 -10.84 10.18 7.27
C LYS A 41 -11.83 9.60 6.25
N GLY A 42 -12.78 10.41 5.76
CA GLY A 42 -13.74 9.99 4.72
C GLY A 42 -13.07 9.64 3.39
N GLY A 43 -12.01 10.34 3.01
CA GLY A 43 -11.21 10.03 1.82
C GLY A 43 -10.56 8.64 1.90
N LEU A 44 -9.92 8.32 3.03
CA LEU A 44 -9.32 7.00 3.24
C LEU A 44 -10.37 5.88 3.28
N TYR A 45 -11.45 6.07 4.04
CA TYR A 45 -12.51 5.05 4.15
C TYR A 45 -13.35 4.87 2.89
N GLY A 46 -13.27 5.80 1.93
CA GLY A 46 -13.79 5.61 0.58
C GLY A 46 -13.03 4.55 -0.22
N HIS A 47 -11.81 4.19 0.19
CA HIS A 47 -10.95 3.22 -0.50
C HIS A 47 -10.72 1.93 0.30
N PHE A 48 -10.63 2.00 1.63
CA PHE A 48 -10.33 0.85 2.50
C PHE A 48 -11.23 0.85 3.73
N ARG A 49 -11.70 -0.32 4.19
CA ARG A 49 -12.63 -0.37 5.34
C ARG A 49 -11.91 -0.48 6.67
N SER A 50 -10.65 -0.91 6.67
CA SER A 50 -9.88 -1.22 7.88
C SER A 50 -8.36 -1.04 7.65
N LYS A 51 -7.57 -1.11 8.73
CA LYS A 51 -6.09 -1.11 8.63
C LYS A 51 -5.59 -2.43 8.02
N GLU A 52 -6.30 -3.51 8.30
CA GLU A 52 -6.09 -4.85 7.76
C GLU A 52 -6.28 -4.86 6.24
N ASP A 53 -7.34 -4.22 5.72
CA ASP A 53 -7.59 -4.11 4.27
C ASP A 53 -6.43 -3.38 3.57
N ILE A 54 -5.91 -2.32 4.19
CA ILE A 54 -4.72 -1.60 3.70
C ILE A 54 -3.51 -2.52 3.71
N TRP A 55 -3.31 -3.28 4.78
CA TRP A 55 -2.20 -4.22 4.89
C TRP A 55 -2.22 -5.30 3.81
N TYR A 56 -3.38 -5.87 3.48
CA TYR A 56 -3.48 -6.83 2.37
C TYR A 56 -3.05 -6.21 1.04
N ALA A 57 -3.51 -4.99 0.73
CA ALA A 57 -3.11 -4.30 -0.49
C ALA A 57 -1.61 -3.95 -0.51
N VAL A 58 -1.05 -3.56 0.64
CA VAL A 58 0.40 -3.34 0.80
C VAL A 58 1.19 -4.63 0.59
N TYR A 59 0.70 -5.76 1.13
CA TYR A 59 1.34 -7.05 0.98
C TYR A 59 1.34 -7.50 -0.48
N GLU A 60 0.23 -7.32 -1.20
CA GLU A 60 0.14 -7.58 -2.65
C GLU A 60 1.17 -6.75 -3.43
N GLU A 61 1.26 -5.45 -3.17
CA GLU A 61 2.26 -4.55 -3.80
C GLU A 61 3.70 -5.00 -3.50
N ALA A 62 3.99 -5.32 -2.24
CA ALA A 62 5.31 -5.79 -1.83
C ALA A 62 5.70 -7.11 -2.54
N VAL A 63 4.75 -8.03 -2.71
CA VAL A 63 4.96 -9.27 -3.45
C VAL A 63 5.25 -9.00 -4.93
N ILE A 64 4.57 -8.03 -5.55
CA ILE A 64 4.85 -7.63 -6.94
C ILE A 64 6.28 -7.09 -7.06
N ILE A 65 6.65 -6.14 -6.21
CA ILE A 65 8.01 -5.57 -6.18
C ILE A 65 9.07 -6.66 -6.00
N TRP A 66 8.84 -7.57 -5.06
CA TRP A 66 9.77 -8.67 -4.81
C TRP A 66 9.89 -9.61 -6.02
N LYS A 67 8.77 -9.97 -6.65
CA LYS A 67 8.77 -10.81 -7.86
C LYS A 67 9.52 -10.14 -9.01
N ASP A 68 9.30 -8.86 -9.21
CA ASP A 68 9.95 -8.06 -10.25
C ASP A 68 11.45 -7.92 -10.05
N ILE A 69 11.96 -8.11 -8.82
CA ILE A 69 13.39 -8.11 -8.52
C ILE A 69 13.97 -9.52 -8.62
N VAL A 70 13.31 -10.49 -7.97
CA VAL A 70 13.85 -11.86 -7.82
C VAL A 70 13.70 -12.70 -9.07
N PHE A 71 12.60 -12.54 -9.79
CA PHE A 71 12.30 -13.32 -10.99
C PHE A 71 12.56 -12.56 -12.29
N LYS A 72 13.13 -11.36 -12.21
CA LYS A 72 13.54 -10.63 -13.40
C LYS A 72 14.52 -11.49 -14.19
N ASP A 73 14.20 -11.71 -15.46
CA ASP A 73 14.98 -12.51 -16.40
C ASP A 73 15.12 -14.00 -16.02
N MET A 74 14.31 -14.51 -15.09
CA MET A 74 14.23 -15.94 -14.84
C MET A 74 13.58 -16.62 -16.05
N ARG A 75 14.42 -17.27 -16.88
CA ARG A 75 13.95 -18.17 -17.92
C ARG A 75 13.12 -19.26 -17.25
N ALA A 76 11.89 -19.47 -17.73
CA ALA A 76 11.07 -20.61 -17.32
C ALA A 76 11.93 -21.86 -17.44
N ILE A 77 12.13 -22.55 -16.32
CA ILE A 77 12.81 -23.84 -16.32
C ILE A 77 11.86 -24.78 -17.05
N SER A 78 12.28 -25.23 -18.23
CA SER A 78 11.59 -26.20 -19.08
C SER A 78 11.28 -27.50 -18.35
#